data_AF-A0A2S1SUY4-F1
#
_entry.id   AF-A0A2S1SUY4-F1
#
_cell.length_a   1.000
_cell.length_b   1.000
_cell.length_c   1.000
_cell.angle_alpha   90.00
_cell.angle_beta   90.00
_cell.angle_gamma   90.00
#
_symmetry.space_group_name_H-M   'P 1'
#
loop_
_entity.id
_entity.type
_entity.pdbx_description
1 polymer ?
#
loop_
_entity_poly.entity_id
_entity_poly.type
_entity_poly.pdbx_seq_one_letter_code
_entity_poly.pdbx_strand_id
1 'polypeptide(L)'
;MAEDDFPDELRDAQLRLHQARSAYRALCRELPWSVESAEGWTGEEGHYSGYRREFPASPGWTEAQRAEEATLRERVLTLSIEVSTHPYWAGLDRPEVVKARMALKHAEGAGALSPDGSGGDRGRGAAEGGSGRGGAVPGSAGEGSGGGPPTSSAAA
;
A
#
# COMPACT_ATOMS: atom_id res chain seq x y z
N MET A 1 7.69 -25.06 -10.97
CA MET A 1 6.61 -24.54 -10.09
C MET A 1 5.43 -24.35 -11.02
N ALA A 2 4.24 -24.83 -10.63
CA ALA A 2 3.09 -24.89 -11.53
C ALA A 2 2.88 -23.52 -12.17
N GLU A 3 3.03 -23.48 -13.50
CA GLU A 3 2.35 -22.48 -14.30
C GLU A 3 0.86 -22.76 -14.06
N ASP A 4 0.29 -22.12 -13.04
CA ASP A 4 -1.15 -22.15 -12.81
C ASP A 4 -1.76 -21.42 -14.01
N ASP A 5 -2.12 -22.19 -15.03
CA ASP A 5 -2.76 -21.71 -16.24
C ASP A 5 -4.18 -21.28 -15.87
N PHE A 6 -4.31 -20.04 -15.40
CA PHE A 6 -5.59 -19.45 -15.09
C PHE A 6 -6.33 -19.14 -16.39
N PRO A 7 -7.64 -19.42 -16.45
CA PRO A 7 -8.44 -19.05 -17.60
C PRO A 7 -8.31 -17.55 -17.93
N ASP A 8 -8.27 -17.22 -19.23
CA ASP A 8 -8.10 -15.84 -19.71
C ASP A 8 -9.14 -14.89 -19.13
N GLU A 9 -10.39 -15.35 -19.02
CA GLU A 9 -11.49 -14.57 -18.46
C GLU A 9 -11.27 -14.22 -16.98
N LEU A 10 -10.65 -15.13 -16.22
CA LEU A 10 -10.35 -14.92 -14.81
C LEU A 10 -9.17 -13.95 -14.65
N ARG A 11 -8.16 -14.06 -15.52
CA ARG A 11 -7.03 -13.13 -15.56
C ARG A 11 -7.48 -11.73 -15.96
N ASP A 12 -8.33 -11.62 -16.97
CA ASP A 12 -8.90 -10.35 -17.41
C ASP A 12 -9.80 -9.71 -16.33
N ALA A 13 -10.66 -10.50 -15.67
CA ALA A 13 -11.47 -10.01 -14.56
C ALA A 13 -10.60 -9.50 -13.38
N GLN A 14 -9.51 -10.22 -13.07
CA GLN A 14 -8.53 -9.80 -12.06
C GLN A 14 -7.85 -8.48 -12.46
N LEU A 15 -7.45 -8.33 -13.72
CA LEU A 15 -6.83 -7.11 -14.25
C LEU A 15 -7.79 -5.92 -14.17
N ARG A 16 -9.04 -6.11 -14.61
CA ARG A 16 -10.09 -5.09 -14.48
C ARG A 16 -10.31 -4.69 -13.02
N LEU A 17 -10.27 -5.65 -12.09
CA LEU A 17 -10.39 -5.37 -10.65
C LEU A 17 -9.21 -4.56 -10.12
N HIS A 18 -7.98 -4.88 -10.52
CA HIS A 18 -6.78 -4.12 -10.14
C HIS A 18 -6.81 -2.69 -10.66
N GLN A 19 -7.18 -2.51 -11.93
CA GLN A 19 -7.34 -1.20 -12.55
C GLN A 19 -8.42 -0.38 -11.84
N ALA A 20 -9.60 -0.97 -11.57
CA ALA A 20 -10.68 -0.28 -10.86
C ALA A 20 -10.28 0.12 -9.43
N ARG A 21 -9.57 -0.74 -8.70
CA ARG A 21 -9.03 -0.42 -7.37
C ARG A 21 -7.96 0.68 -7.42
N SER A 22 -7.13 0.68 -8.46
CA SER A 22 -6.13 1.73 -8.68
C SER A 22 -6.81 3.08 -8.92
N ALA A 23 -7.80 3.13 -9.81
CA ALA A 23 -8.60 4.33 -10.08
C ALA A 23 -9.32 4.83 -8.82
N TYR A 24 -9.99 3.94 -8.09
CA TYR A 24 -10.64 4.28 -6.82
C TYR A 24 -9.66 4.89 -5.81
N ARG A 25 -8.47 4.28 -5.65
CA ARG A 25 -7.43 4.82 -4.75
C ARG A 25 -6.83 6.13 -5.24
N ALA A 26 -6.73 6.34 -6.55
CA ALA A 26 -6.30 7.61 -7.12
C ALA A 26 -7.31 8.70 -6.78
N LEU A 27 -8.60 8.46 -7.02
CA LEU A 27 -9.67 9.37 -6.67
C LEU A 27 -9.66 9.70 -5.16
N CYS A 28 -9.62 8.69 -4.29
CA CYS A 28 -9.57 8.93 -2.83
C CYS A 28 -8.36 9.74 -2.35
N ARG A 29 -7.25 9.78 -3.11
CA ARG A 29 -6.07 10.59 -2.78
C ARG A 29 -6.22 12.05 -3.22
N GLU A 30 -6.99 12.29 -4.27
CA GLU A 30 -7.26 13.64 -4.79
C GLU A 30 -8.42 14.32 -4.05
N LEU A 31 -9.34 13.52 -3.52
CA LEU A 31 -10.49 14.02 -2.80
C LEU A 31 -10.11 14.67 -1.47
N PRO A 32 -10.84 15.73 -1.06
CA PRO A 32 -10.70 16.28 0.28
C PRO A 32 -10.92 15.19 1.35
N TRP A 33 -10.22 15.34 2.46
CA TRP A 33 -10.23 14.34 3.54
C TRP A 33 -11.61 14.13 4.18
N SER A 34 -12.53 15.07 4.02
CA SER A 34 -13.92 14.96 4.48
C SER A 34 -14.90 14.95 3.31
N VAL A 35 -15.88 14.05 3.36
CA VAL A 35 -17.00 13.94 2.41
C VAL A 35 -17.97 15.10 2.57
N GLU A 36 -18.27 15.48 3.81
CA GLU A 36 -19.06 16.66 4.14
C GLU A 36 -18.14 17.87 4.33
N SER A 37 -18.70 19.07 4.18
CA SER A 37 -17.97 20.29 4.54
C SER A 37 -17.64 20.26 6.04
N ALA A 38 -16.36 20.30 6.38
CA ALA A 38 -15.87 20.22 7.74
C ALA A 38 -14.94 21.38 8.03
N GLU A 39 -15.14 22.03 9.17
CA GLU A 39 -14.20 23.02 9.67
C GLU A 39 -12.87 22.34 10.03
N GLY A 40 -11.78 23.05 9.78
CA GLY A 40 -10.45 22.57 10.14
C GLY A 40 -10.35 22.45 11.65
N TRP A 41 -9.70 21.39 12.12
CA TRP A 41 -9.54 21.17 13.56
C TRP A 41 -8.13 20.73 13.88
N THR A 42 -7.69 21.16 15.06
CA THR A 42 -6.37 20.87 15.61
C THR A 42 -6.59 20.07 16.88
N GLY A 43 -6.11 18.82 16.89
CA GLY A 43 -6.21 17.94 18.03
C GLY A 43 -5.32 18.39 19.19
N GLU A 44 -5.53 17.81 20.36
CA GLU A 44 -4.61 18.03 21.48
C GLU A 44 -3.24 17.39 21.24
N GLU A 45 -2.23 17.99 21.85
CA GLU A 45 -0.86 17.50 21.82
C GLU A 45 -0.75 16.20 22.62
N GLY A 46 -0.12 15.19 22.03
CA GLY A 46 0.01 13.90 22.69
C GLY A 46 0.88 13.97 23.94
N HIS A 47 0.48 13.31 25.02
CA HIS A 47 1.22 13.31 26.29
C HIS A 47 2.69 12.89 26.18
N TYR A 48 3.07 12.12 25.14
CA TYR A 48 4.41 11.60 24.93
C TYR A 48 5.07 12.09 23.62
N SER A 49 4.37 12.91 22.84
CA SER A 49 4.90 13.48 21.59
C SER A 49 4.33 14.88 21.40
N GLY A 50 5.20 15.88 21.24
CA GLY A 50 4.76 17.24 20.86
C GLY A 50 4.12 17.34 19.46
N TYR A 51 3.89 16.20 18.81
CA TYR A 51 3.15 16.11 17.57
C TYR A 51 1.67 16.39 17.81
N ARG A 52 1.16 17.37 17.08
CA ARG A 52 -0.25 17.74 17.06
C ARG A 52 -0.84 17.40 15.71
N ARG A 53 -1.99 16.71 15.72
CA ARG A 53 -2.71 16.40 14.48
C ARG A 53 -3.54 17.61 14.08
N GLU A 54 -3.27 18.14 12.91
CA GLU A 54 -3.99 19.27 12.33
C GLU A 54 -4.63 18.84 11.03
N PHE A 55 -5.93 19.07 10.91
CA PHE A 55 -6.70 18.85 9.69
C PHE A 55 -7.21 20.20 9.20
N PRO A 56 -6.82 20.64 7.99
CA PRO A 56 -7.31 21.91 7.43
C PRO A 56 -8.80 21.82 7.13
N ALA A 57 -9.47 22.97 7.02
CA ALA A 57 -10.88 23.00 6.62
C ALA A 57 -11.07 22.30 5.27
N SER A 58 -12.05 21.40 5.20
CA SER A 58 -12.40 20.67 3.99
C SER A 58 -13.72 21.21 3.44
N PRO A 59 -13.79 21.60 2.16
CA PRO A 59 -15.03 22.04 1.53
C PRO A 59 -16.05 20.90 1.32
N GLY A 60 -15.67 19.65 1.61
CA GLY A 60 -16.48 18.47 1.31
C GLY A 60 -16.34 18.02 -0.15
N TRP A 61 -16.99 16.91 -0.48
CA TRP A 61 -17.04 16.40 -1.84
C TRP A 61 -18.17 17.08 -2.60
N THR A 62 -17.93 17.36 -3.87
CA THR A 62 -18.98 17.76 -4.80
C THR A 62 -19.88 16.57 -5.13
N GLU A 63 -21.08 16.84 -5.65
CA GLU A 63 -22.00 15.76 -6.06
C GLU A 63 -21.40 14.88 -7.17
N ALA A 64 -20.67 15.50 -8.12
CA ALA A 64 -19.99 14.76 -9.17
C ALA A 64 -18.93 13.80 -8.60
N GLN A 65 -18.15 14.26 -7.62
CA GLN A 65 -17.14 13.43 -6.95
C GLN A 65 -17.76 12.27 -6.15
N ARG A 66 -18.88 12.52 -5.45
CA ARG A 66 -19.64 11.47 -4.76
C ARG A 66 -20.17 10.43 -5.76
N ALA A 67 -20.74 10.88 -6.88
CA ALA A 67 -21.25 9.99 -7.91
C ALA A 67 -20.13 9.15 -8.57
N GLU A 68 -18.97 9.76 -8.81
CA GLU A 68 -17.79 9.06 -9.35
C GLU A 68 -17.24 8.02 -8.37
N GLU A 69 -17.13 8.36 -7.07
CA GLU A 69 -16.72 7.40 -6.03
C GLU A 69 -17.70 6.23 -5.93
N ALA A 70 -19.01 6.52 -5.91
CA ALA A 70 -20.05 5.50 -5.84
C ALA A 70 -19.98 4.55 -7.05
N THR A 71 -19.80 5.10 -8.26
CA THR A 71 -19.67 4.33 -9.50
C THR A 71 -18.42 3.44 -9.46
N LEU A 72 -17.27 3.98 -9.04
CA LEU A 72 -16.03 3.21 -8.93
C LEU A 72 -16.14 2.13 -7.85
N ARG A 73 -16.77 2.44 -6.72
CA ARG A 73 -17.00 1.50 -5.63
C ARG A 73 -17.89 0.34 -6.06
N GLU A 74 -18.99 0.63 -6.74
CA GLU A 74 -19.87 -0.38 -7.33
C GLU A 74 -19.10 -1.26 -8.31
N ARG A 75 -18.32 -0.66 -9.21
CA ARG A 75 -17.49 -1.39 -10.16
C ARG A 75 -16.49 -2.32 -9.47
N VAL A 76 -15.80 -1.85 -8.43
CA VAL A 76 -14.88 -2.67 -7.64
C VAL A 76 -15.61 -3.83 -6.97
N LEU A 77 -16.80 -3.59 -6.42
CA LEU A 77 -17.60 -4.63 -5.78
C LEU A 77 -18.04 -5.70 -6.79
N THR A 78 -18.61 -5.28 -7.92
CA THR A 78 -19.06 -6.17 -9.01
C THR A 78 -17.91 -7.04 -9.52
N LEU A 79 -16.75 -6.44 -9.83
CA LEU A 79 -15.56 -7.19 -10.28
C LEU A 79 -15.02 -8.12 -9.19
N SER A 80 -15.08 -7.71 -7.93
CA SER A 80 -14.67 -8.57 -6.81
C SER A 80 -15.57 -9.79 -6.67
N ILE A 81 -16.88 -9.64 -6.93
CA ILE A 81 -17.83 -10.75 -6.96
C ILE A 81 -17.52 -11.67 -8.14
N GLU A 82 -17.40 -11.12 -9.35
CA GLU A 82 -17.07 -11.86 -10.59
C GLU A 82 -15.84 -12.76 -10.40
N VAL A 83 -14.74 -12.19 -9.89
CA VAL A 83 -13.52 -12.95 -9.57
C VAL A 83 -13.79 -13.98 -8.48
N SER A 84 -14.50 -13.65 -7.41
CA SER A 84 -14.65 -14.55 -6.24
C SER A 84 -15.58 -15.73 -6.50
N THR A 85 -16.59 -15.56 -7.37
CA THR A 85 -17.61 -16.58 -7.69
C THR A 85 -17.35 -17.27 -9.04
N HIS A 86 -16.17 -17.07 -9.63
CA HIS A 86 -15.83 -17.66 -10.92
C HIS A 86 -15.95 -19.21 -10.92
N PRO A 87 -16.51 -19.84 -11.99
CA PRO A 87 -16.68 -21.29 -12.07
C PRO A 87 -15.39 -22.11 -11.88
N TYR A 88 -14.24 -21.53 -12.25
CA TYR A 88 -12.91 -22.12 -12.01
C TYR A 88 -12.71 -22.60 -10.57
N TRP A 89 -13.21 -21.85 -9.58
CA TRP A 89 -13.06 -22.21 -8.17
C TRP A 89 -13.89 -23.43 -7.76
N ALA A 90 -14.98 -23.72 -8.47
CA ALA A 90 -15.83 -24.86 -8.15
C ALA A 90 -15.16 -26.21 -8.49
N GLY A 91 -14.15 -26.20 -9.37
CA GLY A 91 -13.37 -27.37 -9.75
C GLY A 91 -12.18 -27.67 -8.85
N LEU A 92 -11.90 -26.83 -7.84
CA LEU A 92 -10.74 -26.96 -6.96
C LEU A 92 -11.14 -27.38 -5.54
N ASP A 93 -10.29 -28.19 -4.91
CA ASP A 93 -10.40 -28.48 -3.48
C ASP A 93 -10.20 -27.21 -2.64
N ARG A 94 -10.91 -27.10 -1.52
CA ARG A 94 -10.85 -25.94 -0.61
C ARG A 94 -9.43 -25.44 -0.26
N PRO A 95 -8.44 -26.29 0.11
CA PRO A 95 -7.08 -25.82 0.37
C PRO A 95 -6.37 -25.29 -0.89
N GLU A 96 -6.68 -25.84 -2.06
CA GLU A 96 -6.08 -25.43 -3.34
C GLU A 96 -6.68 -24.12 -3.85
N VAL A 97 -7.97 -23.85 -3.58
CA VAL A 97 -8.62 -22.56 -3.89
C VAL A 97 -7.85 -21.39 -3.25
N VAL A 98 -7.38 -21.55 -2.02
CA VAL A 98 -6.64 -20.47 -1.33
C VAL A 98 -5.28 -20.23 -2.00
N LYS A 99 -4.54 -21.30 -2.33
CA LYS A 99 -3.26 -21.19 -3.04
C LYS A 99 -3.44 -20.56 -4.42
N ALA A 100 -4.41 -21.04 -5.18
CA ALA A 100 -4.72 -20.55 -6.51
C ALA A 100 -5.14 -19.07 -6.49
N ARG A 101 -5.96 -18.64 -5.52
CA ARG A 101 -6.29 -17.20 -5.32
C ARG A 101 -5.08 -16.35 -4.97
N MET A 102 -4.12 -16.89 -4.23
CA MET A 102 -2.87 -16.18 -3.93
C MET A 102 -1.99 -16.06 -5.17
N ALA A 103 -1.86 -17.13 -5.95
CA ALA A 103 -1.14 -17.11 -7.22
C ALA A 103 -1.78 -16.15 -8.25
N LEU A 104 -3.11 -16.11 -8.35
CA LEU A 104 -3.84 -15.21 -9.26
C LEU A 104 -3.50 -13.73 -9.03
N LYS A 105 -3.31 -13.30 -7.78
CA LYS A 105 -2.92 -11.91 -7.46
C LYS A 105 -1.55 -11.51 -8.04
N HIS A 106 -0.72 -12.49 -8.37
CA HIS A 106 0.63 -12.29 -8.90
C HIS A 106 0.75 -12.71 -10.38
N ALA A 107 -0.29 -13.31 -10.96
CA ALA A 107 -0.30 -13.81 -12.33
C ALA A 107 -0.10 -12.70 -13.38
N GLU A 108 -0.48 -11.46 -13.06
CA GLU A 108 -0.30 -10.29 -13.94
C GLU A 108 1.17 -9.90 -14.15
N GLY A 109 2.06 -10.27 -13.22
CA GLY A 109 3.50 -10.02 -13.34
C GLY A 109 4.27 -11.16 -14.03
N ALA A 110 3.69 -12.37 -14.07
CA ALA A 110 4.36 -13.55 -14.63
C ALA A 110 4.29 -13.59 -16.17
N GLY A 111 3.28 -12.96 -16.79
CA GLY A 111 3.12 -12.90 -18.24
C GLY A 111 4.03 -11.91 -18.97
N ALA A 112 4.70 -11.00 -18.27
CA ALA A 112 5.57 -9.98 -18.89
C ALA A 112 7.04 -10.43 -19.04
N LEU A 113 7.40 -11.60 -18.50
CA LEU A 113 8.74 -12.18 -18.58
C LEU A 113 8.65 -13.57 -19.19
N SER A 114 8.27 -13.68 -20.46
CA SER A 114 8.62 -14.87 -21.24
C SER A 114 10.12 -14.83 -21.56
N PRO A 115 10.90 -15.86 -21.16
CA PRO A 115 12.32 -15.96 -21.44
C PRO A 115 12.51 -16.57 -22.84
N ASP A 116 12.65 -15.72 -23.85
CA ASP A 116 13.31 -16.15 -25.08
C ASP A 116 14.82 -16.11 -24.84
N GLY A 117 15.42 -17.29 -24.80
CA GLY A 117 16.82 -17.49 -24.45
C GLY A 117 17.74 -17.51 -25.68
N SER A 118 18.77 -16.66 -25.66
CA SER A 118 20.08 -16.87 -26.30
C SER A 118 20.95 -15.65 -25.99
N GLY A 119 22.09 -15.68 -25.31
CA GLY A 119 23.12 -16.70 -25.15
C GLY A 119 24.45 -15.98 -25.34
N GLY A 120 25.37 -16.03 -24.37
CA GLY A 120 26.73 -15.52 -24.60
C GLY A 120 27.47 -14.97 -23.39
N ASP A 121 27.94 -15.89 -22.55
CA ASP A 121 29.19 -15.80 -21.79
C ASP A 121 30.28 -14.93 -22.47
N ARG A 122 30.89 -14.03 -21.68
CA ARG A 122 32.35 -13.87 -21.52
C ARG A 122 32.69 -12.56 -20.80
N GLY A 123 33.56 -12.64 -19.78
CA GLY A 123 34.44 -11.50 -19.48
C GLY A 123 34.69 -11.15 -18.02
N ARG A 124 35.19 -12.12 -17.26
CA ARG A 124 36.11 -11.92 -16.12
C ARG A 124 37.07 -10.74 -16.36
N GLY A 125 37.08 -9.76 -15.46
CA GLY A 125 38.04 -8.66 -15.44
C GLY A 125 38.17 -8.06 -14.05
N ALA A 126 39.13 -8.56 -13.28
CA ALA A 126 39.56 -7.98 -12.01
C ALA A 126 40.45 -6.75 -12.24
N ALA A 127 40.29 -5.72 -11.41
CA ALA A 127 41.31 -4.76 -10.96
C ALA A 127 40.63 -3.84 -9.93
N GLU A 128 40.86 -3.99 -8.62
CA GLU A 128 41.97 -3.40 -7.86
C GLU A 128 42.23 -1.91 -8.13
N GLY A 129 42.13 -1.11 -7.07
CA GLY A 129 42.49 0.31 -7.06
C GLY A 129 41.93 1.02 -5.83
N GLY A 130 42.58 0.84 -4.69
CA GLY A 130 42.23 1.52 -3.44
C GLY A 130 42.71 2.98 -3.35
N SER A 131 42.39 3.56 -2.19
CA SER A 131 43.08 4.66 -1.48
C SER A 131 42.27 5.94 -1.32
N GLY A 132 42.12 6.39 -0.06
CA GLY A 132 41.62 7.72 0.28
C GLY A 132 41.15 7.86 1.73
N ARG A 133 42.10 7.99 2.66
CA ARG A 133 41.91 8.25 4.11
C ARG A 133 41.41 9.69 4.40
N GLY A 134 40.76 9.83 5.57
CA GLY A 134 40.77 11.03 6.42
C GLY A 134 39.40 11.71 6.55
N GLY A 135 38.89 12.09 7.73
CA GLY A 135 39.40 12.05 9.09
C GLY A 135 38.41 12.78 10.03
N ALA A 136 38.55 12.50 11.34
CA ALA A 136 38.15 13.31 12.51
C ALA A 136 36.65 13.53 12.84
N VAL A 137 36.20 12.81 13.87
CA VAL A 137 35.34 13.30 14.98
C VAL A 137 36.20 14.20 15.92
N PRO A 138 35.68 15.09 16.82
CA PRO A 138 34.59 14.79 17.76
C PRO A 138 33.74 15.95 18.33
N GLY A 139 32.70 15.55 19.08
CA GLY A 139 32.36 16.19 20.36
C GLY A 139 31.04 16.97 20.40
N SER A 140 30.09 16.51 21.21
CA SER A 140 29.69 17.24 22.43
C SER A 140 28.68 16.44 23.26
N ALA A 141 29.03 16.29 24.53
CA ALA A 141 28.26 15.72 25.60
C ALA A 141 27.16 16.68 26.08
N GLY A 142 26.13 16.12 26.70
CA GLY A 142 25.08 16.85 27.38
C GLY A 142 24.30 15.93 28.31
N GLU A 143 24.94 15.51 29.39
CA GLU A 143 24.29 14.95 30.58
C GLU A 143 23.37 16.00 31.20
N GLY A 144 22.13 15.61 31.51
CA GLY A 144 21.14 16.40 32.22
C GLY A 144 20.33 15.48 33.13
N SER A 145 20.75 15.46 34.39
CA SER A 145 20.31 14.59 35.48
C SER A 145 18.96 15.00 36.09
N GLY A 146 18.17 14.00 36.49
CA GLY A 146 17.43 14.02 37.77
C GLY A 146 16.03 14.64 37.83
N GLY A 147 15.06 13.86 38.31
CA GLY A 147 13.82 14.38 38.91
C GLY A 147 12.64 13.42 38.82
N GLY A 148 12.51 12.48 39.77
CA GLY A 148 11.34 11.60 39.87
C GLY A 148 10.04 12.37 40.18
N PRO A 149 8.85 11.81 39.86
CA PRO A 149 7.59 12.47 40.14
C PRO A 149 7.24 12.41 41.64
N PRO A 150 6.74 13.50 42.25
CA PRO A 150 6.10 13.43 43.56
C PRO A 150 4.70 12.83 43.44
N THR A 151 4.36 12.00 44.42
CA THR A 151 3.02 11.48 44.70
C THR A 151 2.20 12.50 45.50
N SER A 152 0.96 12.78 45.08
CA SER A 152 -0.22 13.16 45.91
C SER A 152 -1.35 13.59 44.97
N SER A 153 -2.55 12.99 44.98
CA SER A 153 -3.57 12.93 46.06
C SER A 153 -4.29 14.26 46.29
N ALA A 154 -5.60 14.27 45.99
CA ALA A 154 -6.73 15.08 46.51
C ALA A 154 -7.72 15.36 45.34
N ALA A 155 -8.90 14.75 45.28
CA ALA A 155 -10.08 14.97 46.11
C ALA A 155 -10.70 16.37 45.92
N ALA A 156 -11.82 16.40 45.19
CA ALA A 156 -13.03 17.17 45.49
C ALA A 156 -14.21 16.51 44.77
#